data_AF-A0A9W3GJ38-F1
#
_entry.id   AF-A0A9W3GJ38-F1
#
_cell.length_a   1.000
_cell.length_b   1.000
_cell.length_c   1.000
_cell.angle_alpha   90.00
_cell.angle_beta   90.00
_cell.angle_gamma   90.00
#
_symmetry.space_group_name_H-M   'P 1'
#
loop_
_entity.id
_entity.type
_entity.pdbx_description
1 polymer ?
#
loop_
_entity_poly.entity_id
_entity_poly.type
_entity_poly.pdbx_seq_one_letter_code
_entity_poly.pdbx_strand_id
1 'polypeptide(L)'
;MVQYLKSVDVPESRLVLITPSPLCEAAWEQECLQQGCKLNRLNVVVGEYARACLQVAQDCGIDALDLWTLMQKDGQDFSSYLSDGLHLSPKGNEFLFTHLWPLIEKRVSSLPLLLPYWRDVAEAKPELSLLGDGDH
;
A
#
# COMPACT_ATOMS: atom_id res chain seq x y z
N MET A 1 -11.32 -8.81 -8.51
CA MET A 1 -11.17 -7.88 -7.36
C MET A 1 -11.63 -6.47 -7.72
N VAL A 2 -10.98 -5.75 -8.63
CA VAL A 2 -11.39 -4.36 -9.00
C VAL A 2 -12.86 -4.28 -9.41
N GLN A 3 -13.34 -5.15 -10.31
CA GLN A 3 -14.75 -5.17 -10.72
C GLN A 3 -15.71 -5.48 -9.56
N TYR A 4 -15.28 -6.30 -8.60
CA TYR A 4 -16.08 -6.57 -7.41
C TYR A 4 -16.18 -5.32 -6.53
N LEU A 5 -15.07 -4.60 -6.30
CA LEU A 5 -15.07 -3.34 -5.55
C LEU A 5 -15.99 -2.29 -6.20
N LYS A 6 -15.94 -2.17 -7.53
CA LYS A 6 -16.89 -1.33 -8.28
C LYS A 6 -18.34 -1.76 -8.10
N SER A 7 -18.61 -3.07 -8.07
CA SER A 7 -19.96 -3.61 -7.87
C SER A 7 -20.56 -3.36 -6.48
N VAL A 8 -19.72 -2.99 -5.51
CA VAL A 8 -20.13 -2.59 -4.15
C VAL A 8 -19.88 -1.10 -3.91
N ASP A 9 -19.96 -0.29 -4.97
CA ASP A 9 -19.90 1.17 -4.96
C ASP A 9 -18.60 1.79 -4.42
N VAL A 10 -17.47 1.08 -4.54
CA VAL A 10 -16.15 1.66 -4.30
C VAL A 10 -15.64 2.28 -5.62
N PRO A 11 -15.60 3.63 -5.73
CA PRO A 11 -15.16 4.30 -6.95
C PRO A 11 -13.66 4.13 -7.18
N GLU A 12 -13.24 4.22 -8.44
CA GLU A 12 -11.83 4.11 -8.85
C GLU A 12 -10.94 5.15 -8.16
N SER A 13 -11.48 6.33 -7.89
CA SER A 13 -10.79 7.41 -7.17
C SER A 13 -10.38 7.02 -5.74
N ARG A 14 -11.02 6.02 -5.14
CA ARG A 14 -10.69 5.46 -3.81
C ARG A 14 -9.81 4.21 -3.87
N LEU A 15 -9.41 3.79 -5.07
CA LEU A 15 -8.55 2.64 -5.27
C LEU A 15 -7.12 3.08 -5.58
N VAL A 16 -6.17 2.34 -5.05
CA VAL A 16 -4.74 2.37 -5.41
C VAL A 16 -4.28 0.92 -5.48
N LEU A 17 -3.64 0.53 -6.58
CA LEU A 17 -2.99 -0.78 -6.68
C LEU A 17 -1.52 -0.66 -6.28
N ILE A 18 -0.99 -1.66 -5.60
CA ILE A 18 0.43 -1.72 -5.23
C ILE A 18 0.97 -3.01 -5.84
N THR A 19 2.03 -2.90 -6.64
CA THR A 19 2.73 -4.10 -7.15
C THR A 19 3.44 -4.82 -6.00
N PRO A 20 3.67 -6.14 -6.08
CA PRO A 20 4.48 -6.83 -5.08
C PRO A 20 5.90 -6.22 -5.01
N SER A 21 6.50 -6.16 -3.82
CA SER A 21 7.92 -5.78 -3.66
C SER A 21 8.83 -6.81 -4.34
N PRO A 22 10.08 -6.45 -4.72
CA PRO A 22 11.03 -7.44 -5.22
C PRO A 22 11.32 -8.52 -4.17
N LEU A 23 11.73 -9.69 -4.66
CA LEU A 23 12.12 -10.83 -3.86
C LEU A 23 13.64 -11.00 -3.92
N CYS A 24 14.29 -11.25 -2.78
CA CYS A 24 15.70 -11.60 -2.76
C CYS A 24 15.82 -13.13 -2.64
N GLU A 25 16.14 -13.81 -3.74
CA GLU A 25 16.24 -15.27 -3.78
C GLU A 25 17.26 -15.81 -2.78
N ALA A 26 18.42 -15.14 -2.64
CA ALA A 26 19.50 -15.61 -1.77
C ALA A 26 19.08 -15.66 -0.30
N ALA A 27 18.36 -14.66 0.19
CA ALA A 27 17.82 -14.64 1.54
C ALA A 27 16.62 -15.58 1.69
N TRP A 28 15.70 -15.57 0.72
CA TRP A 28 14.49 -16.40 0.76
C TRP A 28 14.80 -17.90 0.67
N GLU A 29 15.87 -18.28 -0.03
CA GLU A 29 16.33 -19.67 -0.09
C GLU A 29 16.71 -20.20 1.30
N GLN A 30 17.33 -19.36 2.15
CA GLN A 30 17.67 -19.76 3.52
C GLN A 30 16.42 -20.06 4.34
N GLU A 31 15.37 -19.25 4.21
CA GLU A 31 14.07 -19.48 4.85
C GLU A 31 13.40 -20.76 4.33
N CYS A 32 13.49 -21.02 3.02
CA CYS A 32 12.96 -22.24 2.43
C CYS A 32 13.66 -23.49 3.01
N LEU A 33 14.99 -23.46 3.08
CA LEU A 33 15.80 -24.56 3.60
C LEU A 33 15.49 -24.86 5.07
N GLN A 34 15.30 -23.83 5.90
CA GLN A 34 14.87 -23.99 7.30
C GLN A 34 13.51 -24.69 7.42
N GLN A 35 12.63 -24.49 6.44
CA GLN A 35 11.32 -25.13 6.37
C GLN A 35 11.33 -26.48 5.62
N GLY A 36 12.50 -26.98 5.22
CA GLY A 36 12.65 -28.24 4.50
C GLY A 36 12.14 -28.19 3.05
N CYS A 37 12.05 -27.00 2.46
CA CYS A 37 11.65 -26.80 1.08
C CYS A 37 12.78 -26.18 0.24
N LYS A 38 12.73 -26.37 -1.07
CA LYS A 38 13.61 -25.70 -2.03
C LYS A 38 13.07 -24.31 -2.36
N LEU A 39 13.93 -23.45 -2.92
CA LEU A 39 13.53 -22.15 -3.45
C LEU A 39 12.28 -22.29 -4.33
N ASN A 40 11.23 -21.56 -3.97
CA ASN A 40 9.89 -21.73 -4.52
C ASN A 40 9.29 -20.44 -5.12
N ARG A 41 10.07 -19.34 -5.12
CA ARG A 41 9.70 -18.04 -5.67
C ARG A 41 10.92 -17.41 -6.33
N LEU A 42 10.68 -16.62 -7.37
CA LEU A 42 11.73 -15.96 -8.14
C LEU A 42 11.32 -14.51 -8.41
N ASN A 43 12.24 -13.56 -8.30
CA ASN A 43 12.00 -12.15 -8.52
C ASN A 43 11.56 -11.85 -9.96
N VAL A 44 12.03 -12.64 -10.93
CA VAL A 44 11.58 -12.53 -12.34
C VAL A 44 10.08 -12.79 -12.48
N VAL A 45 9.55 -13.78 -11.74
CA VAL A 45 8.12 -14.10 -11.72
C VAL A 45 7.35 -13.02 -10.96
N VAL A 46 7.90 -12.50 -9.87
CA VAL A 46 7.31 -11.33 -9.17
C VAL A 46 7.15 -10.15 -10.15
N GLY A 47 8.16 -9.90 -10.99
CA GLY A 47 8.10 -8.89 -12.05
C GLY A 47 7.00 -9.12 -13.09
N GLU A 48 6.65 -10.38 -13.41
CA GLU A 48 5.49 -10.68 -14.27
C GLU A 48 4.18 -10.24 -13.62
N TYR A 49 4.00 -10.54 -12.33
CA TYR A 49 2.82 -10.12 -11.57
C TYR A 49 2.78 -8.61 -11.35
N ALA A 50 3.92 -7.95 -11.16
CA ALA A 50 4.01 -6.50 -11.10
C ALA A 50 3.50 -5.86 -12.40
N ARG A 51 3.97 -6.34 -13.56
CA ARG A 51 3.48 -5.87 -14.88
C ARG A 51 1.99 -6.12 -15.07
N ALA A 52 1.49 -7.31 -14.69
CA ALA A 52 0.07 -7.61 -14.78
C ALA A 52 -0.78 -6.69 -13.89
N CYS A 53 -0.30 -6.38 -12.68
CA CYS A 53 -0.96 -5.43 -11.77
C CYS A 53 -1.03 -4.02 -12.38
N LEU A 54 0.07 -3.54 -12.97
CA LEU A 54 0.11 -2.24 -13.65
C LEU A 54 -0.83 -2.19 -14.87
N GLN A 55 -0.91 -3.27 -15.65
CA GLN A 55 -1.84 -3.36 -16.77
C GLN A 55 -3.29 -3.24 -16.30
N VAL A 56 -3.66 -3.96 -15.23
CA VAL A 56 -5.01 -3.85 -14.64
C VAL A 56 -5.29 -2.43 -14.15
N ALA A 57 -4.31 -1.77 -13.53
CA ALA A 57 -4.45 -0.39 -13.10
C ALA A 57 -4.75 0.54 -14.28
N GLN A 58 -3.99 0.41 -15.36
CA GLN A 58 -4.17 1.18 -16.60
C GLN A 58 -5.55 0.92 -17.22
N ASP A 59 -5.93 -0.33 -17.41
CA ASP A 59 -7.19 -0.74 -18.04
C ASP A 59 -8.41 -0.25 -17.23
N CYS A 60 -8.26 -0.11 -15.92
CA CYS A 60 -9.32 0.32 -15.02
C CYS A 60 -9.30 1.83 -14.70
N GLY A 61 -8.31 2.58 -15.17
CA GLY A 61 -8.12 4.00 -14.82
C GLY A 61 -7.82 4.24 -13.34
N ILE A 62 -7.08 3.32 -12.69
CA ILE A 62 -6.72 3.35 -11.27
C ILE A 62 -5.24 3.70 -11.13
N ASP A 63 -4.88 4.52 -10.14
CA ASP A 63 -3.48 4.79 -9.82
C ASP A 63 -2.78 3.53 -9.28
N ALA A 64 -1.52 3.32 -9.65
CA ALA A 64 -0.71 2.24 -9.12
C ALA A 64 0.66 2.71 -8.62
N LEU A 65 1.13 2.07 -7.56
CA LEU A 65 2.49 2.18 -7.05
C LEU A 65 3.31 0.97 -7.54
N ASP A 66 4.26 1.24 -8.43
CA ASP A 66 5.22 0.24 -8.92
C ASP A 66 6.36 0.01 -7.91
N LEU A 67 6.02 -0.55 -6.75
CA LEU A 67 6.96 -0.90 -5.70
C LEU A 67 8.08 -1.82 -6.19
N TRP A 68 7.77 -2.79 -7.06
CA TRP A 68 8.75 -3.71 -7.64
C TRP A 68 9.88 -2.96 -8.32
N THR A 69 9.55 -2.07 -9.27
CA THR A 69 10.55 -1.28 -9.99
C THR A 69 11.21 -0.25 -9.06
N LEU A 70 10.44 0.44 -8.22
CA LEU A 70 10.96 1.52 -7.37
C LEU A 70 12.05 1.06 -6.41
N MET A 71 11.91 -0.13 -5.81
CA MET A 71 12.87 -0.64 -4.83
C MET A 71 14.20 -1.08 -5.44
N GLN A 72 14.23 -1.43 -6.73
CA GLN A 72 15.42 -1.95 -7.42
C GLN A 72 15.88 -1.08 -8.60
N LYS A 73 15.30 0.12 -8.73
CA LYS A 73 15.64 1.09 -9.76
C LYS A 73 17.15 1.37 -9.80
N ASP A 74 17.69 1.52 -11.00
CA ASP A 74 19.10 1.84 -11.26
C ASP A 74 20.10 0.82 -10.66
N GLY A 75 19.64 -0.41 -10.39
CA GLY A 75 20.47 -1.47 -9.82
C GLY A 75 20.78 -1.29 -8.33
N GLN A 76 20.01 -0.47 -7.61
CA GLN A 76 20.18 -0.31 -6.18
C GLN A 76 19.98 -1.64 -5.44
N ASP A 77 20.74 -1.84 -4.37
CA ASP A 77 20.56 -2.98 -3.49
C ASP A 77 19.27 -2.82 -2.65
N PHE A 78 18.25 -3.60 -3.01
CA PHE A 78 16.97 -3.63 -2.33
C PHE A 78 16.92 -4.58 -1.13
N SER A 79 17.98 -5.37 -0.86
CA SER A 79 17.97 -6.38 0.19
C SER A 79 17.67 -5.79 1.57
N SER A 80 18.16 -4.58 1.86
CA SER A 80 17.88 -3.87 3.11
C SER A 80 16.41 -3.49 3.33
N TYR A 81 15.59 -3.49 2.27
CA TYR A 81 14.15 -3.29 2.36
C TYR A 81 13.39 -4.57 2.75
N LEU A 82 14.07 -5.72 2.84
CA LEU A 82 13.47 -7.01 3.13
C LEU A 82 14.06 -7.57 4.43
N SER A 83 13.24 -8.24 5.24
CA SER A 83 13.65 -8.86 6.50
C SER A 83 14.27 -10.25 6.29
N ASP A 84 13.69 -11.02 5.38
CA ASP A 84 13.95 -12.44 5.16
C ASP A 84 14.01 -12.79 3.65
N GLY A 85 14.16 -11.76 2.81
CA GLY A 85 14.10 -11.86 1.35
C GLY A 85 12.69 -11.82 0.76
N LEU A 86 11.63 -11.73 1.58
CA LEU A 86 10.24 -11.60 1.13
C LEU A 86 9.47 -10.49 1.84
N HIS A 87 9.41 -10.53 3.18
CA HIS A 87 8.66 -9.57 3.97
C HIS A 87 9.43 -8.25 4.07
N LEU A 88 8.71 -7.13 4.07
CA LEU A 88 9.34 -5.81 4.23
C LEU A 88 10.02 -5.69 5.60
N SER A 89 11.22 -5.12 5.61
CA SER A 89 11.90 -4.65 6.82
C SER A 89 11.28 -3.35 7.32
N PRO A 90 11.65 -2.83 8.51
CA PRO A 90 11.25 -1.49 8.94
C PRO A 90 11.59 -0.42 7.88
N LYS A 91 12.78 -0.52 7.28
CA LYS A 91 13.23 0.36 6.19
C LYS A 91 12.38 0.18 4.92
N GLY A 92 12.01 -1.06 4.58
CA GLY A 92 11.10 -1.34 3.45
C GLY A 92 9.70 -0.79 3.65
N ASN A 93 9.17 -0.87 4.87
CA ASN A 93 7.87 -0.28 5.24
C ASN A 93 7.91 1.24 5.16
N GLU A 94 8.98 1.88 5.65
CA GLU A 94 9.17 3.34 5.54
C GLU A 94 9.28 3.79 4.07
N PHE A 95 10.00 3.02 3.24
CA PHE A 95 10.09 3.27 1.80
C PHE A 95 8.71 3.19 1.13
N LEU A 96 7.93 2.15 1.42
CA LEU A 96 6.56 2.01 0.93
C LEU A 96 5.70 3.19 1.37
N PHE A 97 5.72 3.53 2.67
CA PHE A 97 4.95 4.66 3.21
C PHE A 97 5.28 5.96 2.49
N THR A 98 6.56 6.29 2.32
CA THR A 98 7.02 7.53 1.69
C THR A 98 6.49 7.71 0.27
N HIS A 99 6.38 6.61 -0.49
CA HIS A 99 5.90 6.65 -1.88
C HIS A 99 4.38 6.49 -1.98
N LEU A 100 3.75 5.80 -1.03
CA LEU A 100 2.31 5.60 -1.00
C LEU A 100 1.57 6.83 -0.45
N TRP A 101 2.15 7.53 0.53
CA TRP A 101 1.48 8.65 1.21
C TRP A 101 1.00 9.75 0.27
N PRO A 102 1.78 10.23 -0.73
CA PRO A 102 1.31 11.27 -1.66
C PRO A 102 0.05 10.86 -2.44
N LEU A 103 -0.10 9.57 -2.77
CA LEU A 103 -1.29 9.04 -3.44
C LEU A 103 -2.50 9.06 -2.51
N ILE A 104 -2.30 8.73 -1.23
CA ILE A 104 -3.36 8.74 -0.21
C ILE A 104 -3.75 10.18 0.14
N GLU A 105 -2.78 11.03 0.46
CA GLU A 105 -2.98 12.42 0.87
C GLU A 105 -3.79 13.23 -0.15
N LYS A 106 -3.50 13.06 -1.44
CA LYS A 106 -4.28 13.67 -2.53
C LYS A 106 -5.78 13.31 -2.48
N ARG A 107 -6.13 12.13 -1.95
CA ARG A 107 -7.51 11.62 -1.89
C ARG A 107 -8.21 11.96 -0.58
N VAL A 108 -7.46 12.15 0.50
CA VAL A 108 -8.01 12.27 1.86
C VAL A 108 -7.82 13.65 2.49
N SER A 109 -6.99 14.52 1.92
CA SER A 109 -6.67 15.84 2.49
C SER A 109 -7.87 16.78 2.65
N SER A 110 -8.90 16.60 1.82
CA SER A 110 -10.15 17.37 1.91
C SER A 110 -11.19 16.74 2.84
N LEU A 111 -10.91 15.58 3.44
CA LEU A 111 -11.88 14.93 4.32
C LEU A 111 -11.97 15.72 5.64
N PRO A 112 -13.19 16.03 6.11
CA PRO A 112 -13.36 16.68 7.40
C PRO A 112 -12.95 15.73 8.52
N LEU A 113 -12.55 16.29 9.66
CA LEU A 113 -12.52 15.54 10.90
C LEU A 113 -13.94 15.10 11.24
N LEU A 114 -14.12 13.83 11.61
CA LEU A 114 -15.43 13.29 12.00
C LEU A 114 -15.97 13.95 13.27
N LEU A 115 -15.07 14.41 14.14
CA LEU A 115 -15.36 15.04 15.42
C LEU A 115 -14.59 16.35 15.54
N PRO A 116 -15.09 17.31 16.33
CA PRO A 116 -14.36 18.54 16.60
C PRO A 116 -12.98 18.26 17.20
N TYR A 117 -12.07 19.22 17.04
CA TYR A 117 -10.81 19.20 17.77
C TYR A 117 -11.11 19.31 19.28
N TRP A 118 -10.31 18.66 20.12
CA TRP A 118 -10.63 18.54 21.55
C TRP A 118 -10.77 19.89 22.28
N ARG A 119 -10.10 20.94 21.80
CA ARG A 119 -10.22 22.30 22.37
C ARG A 119 -11.53 22.99 22.01
N ASP A 120 -12.21 22.51 20.98
CA ASP A 120 -13.46 23.07 20.48
C ASP A 120 -14.68 22.35 21.09
N VAL A 121 -14.46 21.36 21.98
CA VAL A 121 -15.51 20.68 22.73
C VAL A 121 -15.89 21.49 23.96
N ALA A 122 -17.16 21.86 24.07
CA ALA A 122 -17.68 22.61 25.21
C ALA A 122 -17.75 21.72 26.47
N GLU A 123 -16.89 21.96 27.46
CA GLU A 123 -16.81 21.16 28.69
C GLU A 123 -18.15 21.03 29.43
N ALA A 124 -18.95 22.10 29.44
CA ALA A 124 -20.23 22.11 30.14
C ALA A 124 -21.31 21.24 29.47
N LYS A 125 -21.20 21.00 28.15
CA LYS A 125 -22.19 20.27 27.33
C LYS A 125 -21.51 19.64 26.10
N PRO A 126 -20.60 18.67 26.29
CA PRO A 126 -19.76 18.14 25.21
C PRO A 126 -20.60 17.48 24.12
N GLU A 127 -21.76 16.91 24.45
CA GLU A 127 -22.70 16.32 23.50
C GLU A 127 -23.12 17.30 22.40
N LEU A 128 -23.27 18.59 22.71
CA LEU A 128 -23.62 19.60 21.71
C LEU A 128 -22.50 19.85 20.69
N SER A 129 -21.25 19.57 21.07
CA SER A 129 -20.09 19.69 20.17
C SER A 129 -19.92 18.44 19.29
N LEU A 130 -20.57 17.32 19.63
CA LEU A 130 -20.40 16.02 18.97
C LEU A 130 -21.50 15.68 17.94
N LEU A 131 -22.54 16.51 17.83
CA LEU A 131 -23.72 16.20 17.02
C LEU A 131 -23.56 16.44 15.51
N GLY A 132 -22.48 17.12 15.07
CA GLY A 132 -22.21 17.40 13.65
C GLY A 132 -23.25 18.32 13.00
N ASP A 133 -22.85 19.05 11.96
CA ASP A 133 -23.77 19.88 11.16
C ASP A 133 -24.56 19.02 10.15
N GLY A 134 -25.31 18.01 10.60
CA GLY A 134 -26.44 17.37 9.87
C GLY A 134 -26.30 16.83 8.43
N ASP A 135 -25.20 17.04 7.71
CA ASP A 135 -25.05 16.69 6.29
C ASP A 135 -24.22 15.41 6.16
N HIS A 136 -24.91 14.27 6.18
CA HIS A 136 -24.40 12.95 5.79
C HIS A 136 -25.27 12.39 4.66
#